data_AF-A0A951CJ58-F1
#
_entry.id   AF-A0A951CJ58-F1
#
_cell.length_a   1.000
_cell.length_b   1.000
_cell.length_c   1.000
_cell.angle_alpha   90.00
_cell.angle_beta   90.00
_cell.angle_gamma   90.00
#
_symmetry.space_group_name_H-M   'P 1'
#
loop_
_entity.id
_entity.type
_entity.pdbx_description
1 polymer ?
#
loop_
_entity_poly.entity_id
_entity_poly.type
_entity_poly.pdbx_seq_one_letter_code
_entity_poly.pdbx_strand_id
1 'polypeptide(L)'
;MAVDIIWSESMIRFGRTHVARSATIYLGLGLVSALRMNAQVELKAVGRDRISIVINGQPFSDFYIGSSYAKPFLAPLRSATGLVAT
;
A
#
# COMPACT_ATOMS: atom_id res chain seq x y z
N MET A 1 -42.67 -15.94 32.62
CA MET A 1 -42.07 -17.09 31.88
C MET A 1 -41.97 -16.82 30.38
N ALA A 2 -43.06 -16.66 29.61
CA ALA A 2 -42.93 -16.40 28.17
C ALA A 2 -42.30 -15.01 27.84
N VAL A 3 -42.60 -13.97 28.64
CA VAL A 3 -42.10 -12.60 28.40
C VAL A 3 -40.59 -12.47 28.64
N ASP A 4 -40.06 -13.20 29.63
CA ASP A 4 -38.64 -13.19 30.00
C ASP A 4 -37.77 -13.85 28.92
N ILE A 5 -38.31 -14.90 28.29
CA ILE A 5 -37.66 -15.62 27.19
C ILE A 5 -37.55 -14.71 25.95
N ILE A 6 -38.62 -13.97 25.63
CA ILE A 6 -38.65 -13.05 24.48
C ILE A 6 -37.64 -11.89 24.67
N TRP A 7 -37.54 -11.36 25.88
CA TRP A 7 -36.54 -10.32 26.22
C TRP A 7 -35.10 -10.83 26.13
N SER A 8 -34.85 -12.06 26.58
CA SER A 8 -33.52 -12.69 26.48
C SER A 8 -33.09 -12.91 25.03
N GLU A 9 -33.97 -13.45 24.18
CA GLU A 9 -33.64 -13.71 22.78
C GLU A 9 -33.39 -12.43 21.97
N SER A 10 -34.11 -11.35 22.27
CA SER A 10 -33.95 -10.07 21.58
C SER A 10 -32.64 -9.38 21.96
N MET A 11 -32.21 -9.45 23.21
CA MET A 11 -30.89 -8.94 23.64
C MET A 11 -29.72 -9.72 22.99
N ILE A 12 -29.83 -11.05 22.86
CA ILE A 12 -28.83 -11.89 22.20
C ILE A 12 -28.73 -11.56 20.70
N ARG A 13 -29.87 -11.39 20.01
CA ARG A 13 -29.90 -11.02 18.58
C ARG A 13 -29.34 -9.61 18.33
N PHE A 14 -29.56 -8.66 19.25
CA PHE A 14 -29.01 -7.31 19.16
C PHE A 14 -27.48 -7.29 19.29
N GLY A 15 -26.92 -8.01 20.27
CA GLY A 15 -25.47 -8.15 20.42
C GLY A 15 -24.81 -8.85 19.23
N ARG A 16 -25.43 -9.92 18.71
CA ARG A 16 -24.91 -10.70 17.58
C ARG A 16 -24.88 -9.93 16.26
N THR A 17 -25.87 -9.07 16.02
CA THR A 17 -25.93 -8.21 14.81
C THR A 17 -24.97 -7.03 14.88
N HIS A 18 -24.72 -6.47 16.06
CA HIS A 18 -23.70 -5.43 16.26
C HIS A 18 -22.28 -5.97 16.03
N VAL A 19 -21.95 -7.13 16.60
CA VAL A 19 -20.63 -7.76 16.42
C VAL A 19 -20.40 -8.18 14.96
N ALA A 20 -21.43 -8.73 14.30
CA ALA A 20 -21.34 -9.10 12.88
C ALA A 20 -21.10 -7.88 11.98
N ARG A 21 -21.80 -6.77 12.23
CA ARG A 21 -21.63 -5.51 11.48
C ARG A 21 -20.24 -4.91 11.67
N SER A 22 -19.73 -4.89 12.89
CA SER A 22 -18.37 -4.43 13.19
C SER A 22 -17.33 -5.31 12.49
N ALA A 23 -17.48 -6.63 12.54
CA ALA A 23 -16.58 -7.55 11.86
C ALA A 23 -16.56 -7.34 10.33
N THR A 24 -17.72 -7.09 9.70
CA THR A 24 -17.78 -6.78 8.27
C THR A 24 -17.05 -5.47 7.92
N ILE A 25 -17.18 -4.43 8.76
CA ILE A 25 -16.49 -3.15 8.56
C ILE A 25 -14.97 -3.34 8.68
N TYR A 26 -14.49 -4.04 9.70
CA TYR A 26 -13.06 -4.29 9.86
C TYR A 26 -12.49 -5.16 8.74
N LEU A 27 -13.24 -6.16 8.27
CA LEU A 27 -12.85 -6.99 7.13
C LEU A 27 -12.77 -6.18 5.83
N GLY A 28 -13.77 -5.33 5.56
CA GLY A 28 -13.77 -4.45 4.39
C GLY A 28 -12.64 -3.41 4.42
N LEU A 29 -12.36 -2.83 5.59
CA LEU A 29 -11.27 -1.86 5.77
C LEU A 29 -9.89 -2.50 5.58
N GLY A 30 -9.69 -3.72 6.09
CA GLY A 30 -8.47 -4.50 5.87
C GLY A 30 -8.24 -4.85 4.39
N LEU A 31 -9.31 -5.17 3.66
CA LEU A 31 -9.21 -5.52 2.24
C LEU A 31 -8.90 -4.29 1.34
N VAL A 32 -9.49 -3.13 1.64
CA VAL A 32 -9.28 -1.88 0.86
C VAL A 32 -7.87 -1.30 1.07
N SER A 33 -7.29 -1.48 2.25
CA SER A 33 -5.93 -0.99 2.54
C SER A 33 -4.85 -1.75 1.77
N ALA A 34 -5.01 -3.06 1.53
CA ALA A 34 -4.08 -3.87 0.73
C ALA A 34 -4.00 -3.44 -0.76
N LEU A 35 -5.07 -2.86 -1.31
CA LEU A 35 -5.14 -2.45 -2.72
C LEU A 35 -4.47 -1.09 -3.00
N ARG A 36 -4.07 -0.34 -1.97
CA ARG A 36 -3.48 1.00 -2.10
C ARG A 36 -1.96 1.03 -2.24
N MET A 37 -1.30 -0.12 -2.45
CA MET A 37 0.17 -0.19 -2.66
C MET A 37 0.65 0.24 -4.07
N ASN A 38 -0.16 0.94 -4.87
CA ASN A 38 0.17 1.38 -6.23
C ASN A 38 1.17 2.57 -6.31
N ALA A 39 1.92 2.85 -5.25
CA ALA A 39 2.92 3.90 -5.21
C ALA A 39 4.19 3.46 -4.44
N GLN A 40 4.51 2.16 -4.48
CA GLN A 40 5.69 1.65 -3.80
C GLN A 40 6.95 2.12 -4.53
N VAL A 41 7.74 2.95 -3.85
CA VAL A 41 9.06 3.38 -4.31
C VAL A 41 10.11 2.54 -3.58
N GLU A 42 10.98 1.89 -4.35
CA GLU A 42 12.10 1.12 -3.85
C GLU A 42 13.41 1.78 -4.30
N LEU A 43 14.29 2.06 -3.33
CA LEU A 43 15.60 2.67 -3.53
C LEU A 43 16.67 1.64 -3.20
N LYS A 44 17.49 1.26 -4.19
CA LYS A 44 18.59 0.30 -4.02
C LYS A 44 19.92 0.99 -4.23
N ALA A 45 20.79 0.97 -3.21
CA ALA A 45 22.18 1.38 -3.41
C ALA A 45 22.86 0.39 -4.37
N VAL A 46 23.48 0.89 -5.44
CA VAL A 46 24.23 0.09 -6.40
C VAL A 46 25.68 0.55 -6.36
N GLY A 47 26.51 -0.21 -5.63
CA GLY A 47 27.88 0.19 -5.35
C GLY A 47 27.93 1.47 -4.50
N ARG A 48 28.88 2.36 -4.81
CA ARG A 48 29.02 3.67 -4.11
C ARG A 48 28.60 4.86 -4.97
N ASP A 49 28.23 4.61 -6.23
CA ASP A 49 28.20 5.68 -7.24
C ASP A 49 26.78 6.00 -7.73
N ARG A 50 25.79 5.12 -7.45
CA ARG A 50 24.40 5.37 -7.83
C ARG A 50 23.38 4.66 -6.94
N ILE A 51 22.14 5.16 -6.98
CA ILE A 51 20.96 4.58 -6.36
C ILE A 51 19.97 4.23 -7.48
N SER A 52 19.55 2.97 -7.56
CA SER A 52 18.51 2.54 -8.48
C SER A 52 17.13 2.79 -7.90
N ILE A 53 16.25 3.38 -8.69
CA ILE A 53 14.88 3.76 -8.33
C ILE A 53 13.91 2.87 -9.11
N VAL A 54 13.11 2.13 -8.36
CA VAL A 54 12.08 1.23 -8.89
C VAL A 54 10.73 1.69 -8.35
N ILE A 55 9.73 1.80 -9.22
CA ILE A 55 8.36 2.19 -8.84
C ILE A 55 7.43 1.06 -9.25
N ASN A 56 6.65 0.53 -8.30
CA ASN A 56 5.71 -0.58 -8.55
C ASN A 56 6.39 -1.79 -9.24
N GLY A 57 7.63 -2.09 -8.86
CA GLY A 57 8.42 -3.18 -9.44
C GLY A 57 9.02 -2.89 -10.84
N GLN A 58 8.75 -1.72 -11.42
CA GLN A 58 9.26 -1.30 -12.72
C GLN A 58 10.47 -0.36 -12.57
N PRO A 59 11.53 -0.50 -13.39
CA PRO A 59 12.64 0.45 -13.40
C PRO A 59 12.17 1.87 -13.77
N PHE A 60 12.49 2.84 -12.92
CA PHE A 60 12.15 4.25 -13.15
C PHE A 60 13.38 5.05 -13.60
N SER A 61 14.44 5.08 -12.77
CA SER A 61 15.67 5.82 -13.08
C SER A 61 16.81 5.39 -12.16
N ASP A 62 18.03 5.76 -12.49
CA ASP A 62 19.16 5.68 -11.56
C ASP A 62 19.60 7.10 -11.18
N PHE A 63 19.82 7.34 -9.89
CA PHE A 63 20.39 8.56 -9.36
C PHE A 63 21.90 8.41 -9.21
N TYR A 64 22.64 9.08 -10.09
CA TYR A 64 24.10 9.06 -10.11
C TYR A 64 24.64 10.14 -9.17
N ILE A 65 25.50 9.74 -8.24
CA ILE A 65 26.08 10.62 -7.20
C ILE A 65 27.60 10.45 -7.04
N GLY A 66 28.21 9.48 -7.71
CA GLY A 66 29.65 9.21 -7.62
C GLY A 66 30.53 10.29 -8.28
N SER A 67 31.82 10.30 -7.92
CA SER A 67 32.82 11.27 -8.41
C SER A 67 33.08 11.21 -9.91
N SER A 68 32.55 10.20 -10.60
CA SER A 68 32.62 10.05 -12.06
C SER A 68 31.88 11.17 -12.80
N TYR A 69 31.00 11.91 -12.13
CA TYR A 69 30.23 13.01 -12.71
C TYR A 69 30.38 14.28 -11.89
N ALA A 70 30.47 15.42 -12.57
CA ALA A 70 30.64 16.73 -11.92
C ALA A 70 29.44 17.16 -11.07
N LYS A 71 28.25 16.61 -11.34
CA LYS A 71 27.01 16.92 -10.62
C LYS A 71 26.10 15.70 -10.57
N PRO A 72 25.36 15.48 -9.47
CA PRO A 72 24.34 14.44 -9.42
C PRO A 72 23.20 14.64 -10.42
N PHE A 73 22.73 13.54 -11.03
CA PHE A 73 21.61 13.55 -11.97
C PHE A 73 20.86 12.21 -12.00
N LEU A 74 19.66 12.23 -12.60
CA LEU A 74 18.83 11.06 -12.84
C LEU A 74 18.91 10.67 -14.32
N ALA A 75 19.16 9.40 -14.62
CA ALA A 75 19.11 8.89 -15.99
C ALA A 75 18.89 7.37 -16.05
N PRO A 76 18.17 6.86 -17.08
CA PRO A 76 17.24 7.60 -17.94
C PRO A 76 16.01 8.06 -17.14
N LEU A 77 15.30 9.07 -17.61
CA LEU A 77 14.01 9.44 -17.02
C LEU A 77 12.90 8.62 -17.68
N ARG A 78 12.14 7.87 -16.89
CA ARG A 78 10.98 7.11 -17.35
C ARG A 78 9.72 7.65 -16.69
N SER A 79 8.55 7.49 -17.29
CA SER A 79 7.29 7.63 -16.57
C SER A 79 7.18 6.51 -15.52
N ALA A 80 6.31 6.69 -14.51
CA ALA A 80 6.00 5.61 -13.58
C ALA A 80 5.41 4.35 -14.26
N THR A 81 4.95 4.49 -15.52
CA THR A 81 4.47 3.41 -16.38
C THR A 81 5.56 2.84 -17.29
N GLY A 82 6.80 3.31 -17.20
CA GLY A 82 7.98 2.79 -17.91
C GLY A 82 8.34 3.48 -19.24
N LEU A 83 7.61 4.52 -19.65
CA LEU A 83 7.85 5.23 -20.92
C LEU A 83 9.07 6.15 -20.78
N VAL A 84 10.11 5.91 -21.60
CA VAL A 84 11.34 6.71 -21.57
C VAL A 84 11.08 8.10 -22.14
N ALA A 85 11.34 9.15 -21.36
CA ALA A 85 11.40 10.51 -21.87
C ALA A 85 12.70 10.65 -22.67
N THR A 86 12.56 10.87 -23.98
CA THR A 86 13.69 11.03 -24.92
C THR A 86 13.83 12.49 -25.29
#